data_AF-A0A2I0IA91-F1
#
_entry.id   AF-A0A2I0IA91-F1
#
_cell.length_a   1.000
_cell.length_b   1.000
_cell.length_c   1.000
_cell.angle_alpha   90.00
_cell.angle_beta   90.00
_cell.angle_gamma   90.00
#
_symmetry.space_group_name_H-M   'P 1'
#
loop_
_entity.id
_entity.type
_entity.pdbx_description
1 polymer ?
#
loop_
_entity_poly.entity_id
_entity_poly.type
_entity_poly.pdbx_seq_one_letter_code
_entity_poly.pdbx_strand_id
1 'polypeptide(L)'
;MSWQTYVDEHLIFDEPGSLAPTGLHLGGAKYMVIQGEPGAVIRGKKGSGGITVKKTGQALIFGIYEEPLTPGQCNMVVERLGDYLIDQDL
;
A
#
# COMPACT_ATOMS: atom_id res chain seq x y z
N MET A 1 21.55 8.43 2.23
CA MET A 1 20.21 7.92 2.61
C MET A 1 19.80 6.93 1.53
N SER A 2 19.59 5.66 1.86
CA SER A 2 19.15 4.66 0.88
C SER A 2 17.65 4.81 0.64
N TRP A 3 17.19 4.42 -0.54
CA TRP A 3 15.77 4.39 -0.90
C TRP A 3 14.92 3.65 0.15
N GLN A 4 15.44 2.53 0.64
CA GLN A 4 14.85 1.73 1.70
C GLN A 4 14.56 2.58 2.95
N THR A 5 15.58 3.28 3.48
CA THR A 5 15.43 4.14 4.66
C THR A 5 14.45 5.29 4.41
N TYR A 6 14.45 5.88 3.22
CA TYR A 6 13.50 6.96 2.89
C TYR A 6 12.04 6.47 2.93
N VAL A 7 11.77 5.30 2.35
CA VAL A 7 10.43 4.70 2.37
C VAL A 7 10.05 4.34 3.80
N ASP A 8 10.92 3.71 4.57
CA ASP A 8 10.61 3.25 5.94
C ASP A 8 10.35 4.43 6.90
N GLU A 9 11.05 5.55 6.72
CA GLU A 9 10.86 6.78 7.51
C GLU A 9 9.57 7.55 7.14
N HIS A 10 9.15 7.52 5.87
CA HIS A 10 8.01 8.34 5.39
C HIS A 10 6.71 7.56 5.19
N LEU A 11 6.81 6.26 4.95
CA LEU A 11 5.71 5.33 4.72
C LEU A 11 5.99 4.11 5.57
N ILE A 12 5.37 4.06 6.74
CA ILE A 12 5.72 3.12 7.80
C ILE A 12 5.24 1.69 7.43
N PHE A 13 5.94 1.03 6.52
CA PHE A 13 5.69 -0.35 6.11
C PHE A 13 6.16 -1.36 7.16
N ASP A 14 7.21 -1.02 7.92
CA ASP A 14 7.91 -1.95 8.82
C ASP A 14 7.26 -2.09 10.20
N GLU A 15 6.47 -1.11 10.64
CA GLU A 15 5.68 -1.20 11.87
C GLU A 15 4.20 -1.38 11.56
N PRO A 16 3.73 -2.63 11.38
CA PRO A 16 2.31 -2.90 11.19
C PRO A 16 1.52 -2.37 12.39
N GLY A 17 0.69 -1.35 12.14
CA GLY A 17 -0.17 -0.74 13.15
C GLY A 17 0.16 0.71 13.52
N SER A 18 1.34 1.23 13.15
CA SER A 18 1.69 2.66 13.35
C SER A 18 0.71 3.64 12.67
N LEU A 19 0.17 3.25 11.51
CA LEU A 19 -0.84 3.99 10.76
C LEU A 19 -2.28 3.66 11.18
N ALA A 20 -2.50 2.67 12.06
CA ALA A 20 -3.86 2.31 12.49
C ALA A 20 -4.54 3.42 13.33
N PRO A 21 -3.85 4.12 14.25
CA PRO A 21 -4.44 5.25 14.99
C PRO A 21 -4.72 6.48 14.13
N THR A 22 -3.85 6.78 13.15
CA THR A 22 -3.89 8.03 12.38
C THR A 22 -4.66 7.89 11.07
N GLY A 23 -4.63 6.70 10.45
CA GLY A 23 -5.17 6.42 9.12
C GLY A 23 -4.19 6.75 7.99
N LEU A 24 -4.34 6.08 6.85
CA LEU A 24 -3.58 6.37 5.64
C LEU A 24 -4.20 7.59 4.94
N HIS A 25 -3.41 8.63 4.68
CA HIS A 25 -3.86 9.83 3.98
C HIS A 25 -3.25 9.89 2.58
N LEU A 26 -4.09 9.96 1.56
CA LEU A 26 -3.66 10.12 0.17
C LEU A 26 -4.62 11.03 -0.59
N GLY A 27 -4.10 12.06 -1.25
CA GLY A 27 -4.90 12.97 -2.08
C GLY A 27 -6.05 13.66 -1.34
N GLY A 28 -5.87 13.98 -0.05
CA GLY A 28 -6.91 14.58 0.80
C GLY A 28 -7.97 13.59 1.32
N ALA A 29 -7.89 12.31 0.96
CA ALA A 29 -8.75 11.27 1.50
C ALA A 29 -8.06 10.52 2.65
N LYS A 30 -8.81 10.28 3.73
CA LYS A 30 -8.42 9.40 4.83
C LYS A 30 -8.98 7.99 4.61
N TYR A 31 -8.11 6.99 4.70
CA TYR A 31 -8.44 5.57 4.64
C TYR A 31 -8.18 4.93 6.00
N MET A 32 -9.11 4.11 6.46
CA MET A 32 -8.90 3.25 7.63
C MET A 32 -7.92 2.16 7.25
N VAL A 33 -6.80 2.06 7.96
CA VAL A 33 -5.82 0.99 7.70
C VAL A 33 -6.41 -0.35 8.12
N ILE A 34 -6.30 -1.33 7.23
CA ILE A 34 -6.70 -2.72 7.46
C ILE A 34 -5.48 -3.63 7.30
N GLN A 35 -5.66 -4.92 7.59
CA GLN A 35 -4.56 -5.88 7.56
C GLN A 35 -3.86 -5.94 6.18
N GLY A 36 -2.59 -5.55 6.17
CA GLY A 36 -1.68 -5.64 5.04
C GLY A 36 -0.69 -6.80 5.18
N GLU A 37 0.45 -6.67 4.51
CA GLU A 37 1.63 -7.53 4.69
C GLU A 37 2.76 -6.69 5.29
N PRO A 38 3.29 -7.04 6.47
CA PRO A 38 4.39 -6.28 7.09
C PRO A 38 5.58 -6.11 6.14
N GLY A 39 6.08 -4.88 6.01
CA GLY A 39 7.22 -4.54 5.15
C GLY A 39 6.93 -4.53 3.65
N ALA A 40 5.75 -4.98 3.19
CA ALA A 40 5.47 -5.19 1.77
C ALA A 40 4.20 -4.50 1.27
N VAL A 41 3.08 -4.60 2.01
CA VAL A 41 1.76 -4.14 1.53
C VAL A 41 1.01 -3.38 2.62
N ILE A 42 0.55 -2.18 2.29
CA ILE A 42 -0.41 -1.42 3.11
C ILE A 42 -1.77 -1.49 2.43
N ARG A 43 -2.82 -1.73 3.21
CA ARG A 43 -4.20 -1.74 2.72
C ARG A 43 -5.05 -0.75 3.51
N GLY A 44 -5.90 -0.02 2.82
CA GLY A 44 -6.78 0.98 3.39
C GLY A 44 -8.21 0.86 2.86
N LYS A 45 -9.21 1.17 3.69
CA LYS A 45 -10.63 1.16 3.33
C LYS A 45 -11.26 2.53 3.55
N LYS A 46 -12.12 2.96 2.62
CA LYS A 46 -12.92 4.18 2.74
C LYS A 46 -14.31 3.94 2.12
N GLY A 47 -15.32 3.79 2.97
CA GLY A 47 -16.68 3.46 2.52
C GLY A 47 -16.70 2.12 1.77
N SER A 48 -17.24 2.13 0.55
CA SER A 48 -17.25 0.98 -0.37
C SER A 48 -15.94 0.81 -1.16
N GLY A 49 -15.10 1.85 -1.24
CA GLY A 49 -13.80 1.81 -1.90
C GLY A 49 -12.63 1.58 -0.95
N GLY A 50 -11.43 1.70 -1.49
CA GLY A 50 -10.20 1.56 -0.73
C GLY A 50 -8.95 1.73 -1.57
N ILE A 51 -7.84 1.34 -0.96
CA ILE A 51 -6.51 1.46 -1.55
C ILE A 51 -5.63 0.28 -1.13
N THR A 52 -4.83 -0.19 -2.07
CA THR A 52 -3.73 -1.13 -1.84
C THR A 52 -2.44 -0.46 -2.28
N VAL A 53 -1.42 -0.48 -1.42
CA VAL A 53 -0.10 0.06 -1.71
C VAL A 53 0.92 -1.05 -1.56
N LYS A 54 1.63 -1.39 -2.63
CA LYS A 54 2.72 -2.38 -2.65
C LYS A 54 4.06 -1.66 -2.79
N LYS A 55 4.99 -1.99 -1.90
CA LYS A 55 6.38 -1.51 -1.94
C LYS A 55 7.21 -2.37 -2.91
N THR A 56 8.05 -1.73 -3.71
CA THR A 56 9.06 -2.39 -4.56
C THR A 56 10.47 -1.89 -4.19
N GLY A 57 11.49 -2.37 -4.89
CA GLY A 57 12.88 -2.00 -4.66
C GLY A 57 13.19 -0.53 -4.94
N GLN A 58 12.42 0.13 -5.81
CA GLN A 58 12.65 1.51 -6.25
C GLN A 58 11.36 2.34 -6.43
N ALA A 59 10.18 1.75 -6.25
CA ALA A 59 8.90 2.40 -6.47
C ALA A 59 7.83 1.96 -5.46
N LEU A 60 6.67 2.61 -5.56
CA LEU A 60 5.46 2.29 -4.82
C LEU A 60 4.31 2.21 -5.80
N ILE A 61 3.55 1.12 -5.71
CA ILE A 61 2.39 0.89 -6.56
C ILE A 61 1.14 1.18 -5.75
N PHE A 62 0.38 2.19 -6.18
CA PHE A 62 -0.88 2.59 -5.56
C PHE A 62 -2.05 2.13 -6.44
N GLY A 63 -2.86 1.19 -5.95
CA GLY A 63 -4.15 0.87 -6.55
C GLY A 63 -5.29 1.42 -5.69
N ILE A 64 -6.06 2.34 -6.25
CA ILE A 64 -7.29 2.86 -5.64
C ILE A 64 -8.46 2.19 -6.35
N TYR A 65 -9.44 1.73 -5.58
CA TYR A 65 -10.62 1.07 -6.13
C TYR A 65 -11.90 1.62 -5.51
N GLU A 66 -12.97 1.56 -6.30
CA GLU A 66 -14.34 1.86 -5.93
C GLU A 66 -15.26 0.78 -6.53
N GLU A 67 -16.52 0.73 -6.12
CA GLU A 67 -17.49 -0.21 -6.70
C GLU A 67 -17.59 -0.02 -8.23
N PRO A 68 -17.68 -1.13 -9.01
CA PRO A 68 -17.94 -2.51 -8.59
C PRO A 68 -16.68 -3.34 -8.26
N LEU A 69 -15.49 -2.75 -8.22
CA LEU A 69 -14.25 -3.48 -7.93
C LEU A 69 -14.20 -3.88 -6.46
N THR A 70 -13.91 -5.16 -6.22
CA THR A 70 -13.73 -5.69 -4.87
C THR A 70 -12.30 -5.44 -4.37
N PRO A 71 -12.09 -5.37 -3.03
CA PRO A 71 -10.75 -5.24 -2.46
C PRO A 71 -9.78 -6.33 -2.93
N GLY A 72 -10.24 -7.57 -3.05
CA GLY A 72 -9.42 -8.70 -3.48
C GLY A 72 -8.93 -8.58 -4.93
N GLN A 73 -9.75 -8.00 -5.82
CA GLN A 73 -9.34 -7.73 -7.20
C GLN A 73 -8.25 -6.65 -7.25
N CYS A 74 -8.38 -5.58 -6.47
CA CYS A 74 -7.34 -4.55 -6.37
C CYS A 74 -6.03 -5.12 -5.84
N ASN A 75 -6.09 -5.87 -4.73
CA ASN A 75 -4.93 -6.54 -4.14
C ASN A 75 -4.18 -7.38 -5.17
N MET A 76 -4.89 -8.27 -5.87
CA MET A 76 -4.29 -9.16 -6.86
C MET A 76 -3.55 -8.39 -7.97
N VAL A 77 -4.11 -7.28 -8.46
CA VAL A 77 -3.48 -6.50 -9.54
C VAL A 77 -2.24 -5.78 -9.02
N VAL A 78 -2.35 -5.08 -7.89
CA VAL A 78 -1.28 -4.26 -7.32
C VAL A 78 -0.11 -5.12 -6.86
N GLU A 79 -0.39 -6.22 -6.16
CA GLU A 79 0.63 -7.10 -5.60
C GLU A 79 1.39 -7.83 -6.71
N ARG A 80 0.68 -8.38 -7.72
CA ARG A 80 1.33 -9.03 -8.86
C ARG A 80 2.20 -8.07 -9.68
N LEU A 81 1.74 -6.82 -9.87
CA LEU A 81 2.55 -5.82 -10.55
C LEU A 81 3.80 -5.48 -9.74
N GLY A 82 3.68 -5.32 -8.43
CA GLY A 82 4.82 -5.05 -7.57
C GLY A 82 5.80 -6.22 -7.50
N ASP A 83 5.32 -7.46 -7.42
CA ASP A 83 6.17 -8.65 -7.47
C ASP A 83 6.93 -8.73 -8.79
N TYR A 84 6.25 -8.47 -9.92
CA TYR A 84 6.91 -8.39 -11.23
C TYR A 84 8.01 -7.32 -11.26
N LEU A 85 7.79 -6.14 -10.69
CA LEU A 85 8.81 -5.09 -10.64
C LEU A 85 10.01 -5.49 -9.76
N ILE A 86 9.75 -6.10 -8.61
CA ILE A 86 10.80 -6.63 -7.73
C ILE A 86 11.63 -7.69 -8.48
N ASP A 87 10.98 -8.58 -9.22
CA ASP A 87 11.65 -9.60 -10.05
C ASP A 87 12.49 -8.99 -11.20
N GLN A 88 12.28 -7.72 -11.54
CA GLN A 88 13.08 -6.95 -12.50
C GLN A 88 14.12 -6.06 -11.81
N ASP A 89 14.37 -6.25 -10.51
CA ASP A 89 15.25 -5.43 -9.67
C ASP A 89 14.81 -3.95 -9.58
N LEU A 90 13.50 -3.69 -9.64
CA LEU A 90 12.84 -2.37 -9.55
C LEU A 90 11.93 -2.22 -8.31
#